data_AF-A0A951JFN7-F1
#
_entry.id   AF-A0A951JFN7-F1
#
_cell.length_a   1.000
_cell.length_b   1.000
_cell.length_c   1.000
_cell.angle_alpha   90.00
_cell.angle_beta   90.00
_cell.angle_gamma   90.00
#
_symmetry.space_group_name_H-M   'P 1'
#
loop_
_entity.id
_entity.type
_entity.pdbx_description
1 polymer ?
#
loop_
_entity_poly.entity_id
_entity_poly.type
_entity_poly.pdbx_seq_one_letter_code
_entity_poly.pdbx_strand_id
1 'polypeptide(L)'
;MASGYRISAAALVAALVCAAPAPAQRCDGGRGVRVADLGFDHIGGSMSVSHRDGERPRFEFGGEPVIGGVRGNGPLREGDAIVAVDGHLITTREGGRRYTAIDPGEQVRLSVRRCGRVKVVTVRAGVRCMRMPEVPAPPAPPAGARRPGSPPAP
;
A
#
# COMPACT_ATOMS: atom_id res chain seq x y z
N MET A 1 57.41 11.10 36.18
CA MET A 1 56.49 10.09 35.62
C MET A 1 55.16 10.80 35.36
N ALA A 2 54.85 11.16 34.11
CA ALA A 2 53.56 11.71 33.73
C ALA A 2 53.14 11.05 32.40
N SER A 3 52.01 10.37 32.48
CA SER A 3 51.52 9.35 31.56
C SER A 3 50.91 9.97 30.30
N GLY A 4 51.26 9.43 29.13
CA GLY A 4 50.69 9.81 27.84
C GLY A 4 49.29 9.22 27.65
N TYR A 5 48.39 9.99 27.05
CA TYR A 5 47.07 9.50 26.62
C TYR A 5 47.04 9.47 25.09
N ARG A 6 47.11 8.27 24.52
CA ARG A 6 46.93 8.06 23.08
C ARG A 6 45.44 8.01 22.80
N ILE A 7 44.94 8.94 21.98
CA ILE A 7 43.57 8.92 21.48
C ILE A 7 43.53 7.94 20.31
N SER A 8 43.06 6.72 20.56
CA SER A 8 42.77 5.75 19.50
C SER A 8 41.44 6.11 18.83
N ALA A 9 41.51 6.43 17.54
CA ALA A 9 40.37 6.60 16.66
C ALA A 9 39.65 5.26 16.47
N ALA A 10 38.45 5.12 17.02
CA ALA A 10 37.56 4.01 16.70
C ALA A 10 36.72 4.40 15.48
N ALA A 11 37.03 3.81 14.33
CA ALA A 11 36.27 3.94 13.10
C ALA A 11 34.91 3.25 13.26
N LEU A 12 33.84 4.04 13.28
CA LEU A 12 32.45 3.56 13.36
C LEU A 12 31.95 3.36 11.91
N VAL A 13 32.12 2.16 11.39
CA VAL A 13 31.58 1.78 10.07
C VAL A 13 30.08 1.52 10.24
N ALA A 14 29.27 2.50 9.85
CA ALA A 14 27.82 2.36 9.80
C ALA A 14 27.43 1.43 8.64
N ALA A 15 26.98 0.21 8.95
CA ALA A 15 26.38 -0.68 7.97
C ALA A 15 25.03 -0.10 7.51
N LEU A 16 24.97 0.42 6.27
CA LEU A 16 23.71 0.69 5.61
C LEU A 16 23.02 -0.66 5.32
N VAL A 17 22.10 -1.06 6.20
CA VAL A 17 21.13 -2.11 5.88
C VAL A 17 20.14 -1.52 4.88
N CYS A 18 20.27 -1.95 3.63
CA CYS A 18 19.29 -1.66 2.59
C CYS A 18 18.00 -2.41 2.98
N ALA A 19 17.01 -1.70 3.54
CA ALA A 19 15.72 -2.29 3.85
C ALA A 19 14.99 -2.61 2.53
N ALA A 20 15.11 -3.85 2.06
CA ALA A 20 14.30 -4.33 0.96
C ALA A 20 12.81 -4.23 1.34
N PRO A 21 11.92 -3.84 0.41
CA PRO A 21 10.49 -3.82 0.68
C PRO A 21 10.03 -5.23 1.06
N ALA A 22 9.45 -5.39 2.24
CA ALA A 22 8.99 -6.68 2.72
C ALA A 22 7.93 -7.25 1.74
N PRO A 23 8.07 -8.50 1.29
CA PRO A 23 7.07 -9.11 0.43
C PRO A 23 5.73 -9.18 1.17
N ALA A 24 4.63 -8.99 0.44
CA ALA A 24 3.29 -9.16 0.99
C ALA A 24 3.18 -10.54 1.67
N GLN A 25 2.98 -10.53 2.98
CA GLN A 25 2.92 -11.76 3.76
C GLN A 25 1.68 -12.55 3.33
N ARG A 26 1.88 -13.79 2.88
CA ARG A 26 0.77 -14.67 2.48
C ARG A 26 -0.04 -15.10 3.71
N CYS A 27 -1.31 -15.40 3.51
CA CYS A 27 -2.16 -16.01 4.53
C CYS A 27 -3.14 -17.01 3.92
N ASP A 28 -4.05 -17.58 4.71
CA ASP A 28 -4.96 -18.67 4.32
C ASP A 28 -4.23 -19.86 3.67
N GLY A 29 -3.10 -20.28 4.27
CA GLY A 29 -2.28 -21.37 3.72
C GLY A 29 -1.63 -21.04 2.36
N GLY A 30 -1.42 -19.75 2.06
CA GLY A 30 -0.78 -19.29 0.82
C GLY A 30 -1.73 -18.75 -0.24
N ARG A 31 -3.05 -18.86 -0.05
CA ARG A 31 -4.08 -18.47 -1.02
C ARG A 31 -4.56 -17.03 -0.88
N GLY A 32 -4.09 -16.31 0.13
CA GLY A 32 -4.41 -14.91 0.36
C GLY A 32 -3.17 -14.08 0.58
N VAL A 33 -3.34 -12.76 0.46
CA VAL A 33 -2.35 -11.75 0.84
C VAL A 33 -2.86 -10.98 2.05
N ARG A 34 -1.98 -10.73 3.02
CA ARG A 34 -2.28 -9.86 4.16
C ARG A 34 -2.24 -8.41 3.67
N VAL A 35 -3.38 -7.72 3.80
CA VAL A 35 -3.51 -6.30 3.47
C VAL A 35 -3.96 -5.52 4.70
N ALA A 36 -3.69 -4.22 4.70
CA ALA A 36 -4.17 -3.32 5.73
C ALA A 36 -5.70 -3.32 5.77
N ASP A 37 -6.26 -3.36 6.99
CA ASP A 37 -7.69 -3.26 7.22
C ASP A 37 -8.01 -1.99 8.01
N LEU A 38 -8.75 -1.07 7.41
CA LEU A 38 -9.16 0.18 8.08
C LEU A 38 -10.46 0.03 8.87
N GLY A 39 -11.04 -1.17 8.94
CA GLY A 39 -12.25 -1.45 9.70
C GLY A 39 -13.55 -1.19 8.93
N PHE A 40 -13.50 -1.25 7.60
CA PHE A 40 -14.69 -1.20 6.74
C PHE A 40 -14.56 -2.19 5.57
N ASP A 41 -15.67 -2.53 4.94
CA ASP A 41 -15.68 -3.58 3.91
C ASP A 41 -15.44 -3.05 2.51
N HIS A 42 -16.00 -1.88 2.19
CA HIS A 42 -15.93 -1.32 0.85
C HIS A 42 -15.96 0.20 0.86
N ILE A 43 -15.57 0.77 -0.28
CA ILE A 43 -15.74 2.18 -0.61
C ILE A 43 -16.54 2.30 -1.90
N GLY A 44 -17.46 3.25 -1.94
CA GLY A 44 -18.22 3.62 -3.12
C GLY A 44 -17.73 4.93 -3.73
N GLY A 45 -18.13 5.19 -4.98
CA GLY A 45 -17.79 6.41 -5.71
C GLY A 45 -16.99 6.14 -6.98
N SER A 46 -16.61 7.22 -7.67
CA SER A 46 -15.80 7.14 -8.89
C SER A 46 -14.34 6.84 -8.52
N MET A 47 -13.91 5.60 -8.72
CA MET A 47 -12.51 5.20 -8.58
C MET A 47 -12.06 4.37 -9.77
N SER A 48 -10.79 4.49 -10.13
CA SER A 48 -10.12 3.59 -11.06
C SER A 48 -8.96 2.92 -10.33
N VAL A 49 -8.76 1.63 -10.65
CA VAL A 49 -7.65 0.85 -10.12
C VAL A 49 -6.83 0.36 -11.30
N SER A 50 -5.54 0.69 -11.30
CA SER A 50 -4.59 0.15 -12.26
C SER A 50 -3.59 -0.76 -11.56
N HIS A 51 -3.33 -1.91 -12.19
CA HIS A 51 -2.40 -2.91 -11.72
C HIS A 51 -1.32 -3.12 -12.77
N ARG A 52 -0.06 -3.17 -12.34
CA ARG A 52 1.07 -3.59 -13.17
C ARG A 52 1.80 -4.71 -12.44
N ASP A 53 2.28 -5.69 -13.19
CA ASP A 53 2.99 -6.83 -12.62
C ASP A 53 4.20 -6.36 -11.80
N GLY A 54 4.30 -6.85 -10.56
CA GLY A 54 5.35 -6.47 -9.63
C GLY A 54 5.18 -5.10 -8.96
N GLU A 55 4.15 -4.32 -9.29
CA GLU A 55 3.86 -3.04 -8.64
C GLU A 55 2.65 -3.12 -7.69
N ARG A 56 2.63 -2.26 -6.67
CA ARG A 56 1.41 -2.06 -5.86
C ARG A 56 0.30 -1.48 -6.76
N PRO A 57 -0.97 -1.86 -6.54
CA PRO A 57 -2.08 -1.26 -7.25
C PRO A 57 -2.10 0.24 -7.04
N ARG A 58 -2.40 0.99 -8.09
CA ARG A 58 -2.58 2.44 -8.02
C ARG A 58 -4.07 2.73 -8.05
N PHE A 59 -4.53 3.40 -7.01
CA PHE A 59 -5.89 3.88 -6.90
C PHE A 59 -5.91 5.35 -7.25
N GLU A 60 -6.81 5.71 -8.16
CA GLU A 60 -7.13 7.10 -8.48
C GLU A 60 -8.61 7.34 -8.19
N PHE A 61 -8.89 8.40 -7.45
CA PHE A 61 -10.22 8.74 -6.98
C PHE A 61 -10.71 9.99 -7.70
N GLY A 62 -11.77 9.86 -8.49
CA GLY A 62 -12.40 10.99 -9.18
C GLY A 62 -13.24 11.88 -8.25
N GLY A 63 -13.49 11.41 -7.02
CA GLY A 63 -14.19 12.14 -5.97
C GLY A 63 -13.90 11.53 -4.60
N GLU A 64 -14.48 12.10 -3.55
CA GLU A 64 -14.35 11.58 -2.19
C GLU A 64 -15.07 10.23 -2.07
N PRO A 65 -14.35 9.11 -1.85
CA PRO A 65 -14.97 7.81 -1.76
C PRO A 65 -15.75 7.67 -0.45
N VAL A 66 -16.94 7.08 -0.51
CA VAL A 66 -17.83 6.91 0.63
C VAL A 66 -17.62 5.54 1.26
N ILE A 67 -17.39 5.51 2.57
CA ILE A 67 -17.17 4.30 3.35
C ILE A 67 -18.49 3.56 3.58
N GLY A 68 -18.46 2.24 3.37
CA GLY A 68 -19.56 1.34 3.69
C GLY A 68 -19.12 0.04 4.36
N GLY A 69 -20.04 -0.58 5.10
CA GLY A 69 -19.79 -1.79 5.87
C GLY A 69 -18.79 -1.57 6.99
N VAL A 70 -18.96 -0.52 7.79
CA VAL A 70 -18.09 -0.26 8.95
C VAL A 70 -18.24 -1.36 9.98
N ARG A 71 -17.09 -1.89 10.43
CA ARG A 71 -16.99 -2.98 11.39
C ARG A 71 -16.46 -2.48 12.74
N GLY A 72 -17.03 -3.00 13.81
CA GLY A 72 -16.61 -2.70 15.18
C GLY A 72 -16.91 -1.25 15.58
N ASN A 73 -16.34 -0.83 16.72
CA ASN A 73 -16.62 0.47 17.35
C ASN A 73 -15.50 1.49 17.09
N GLY A 74 -14.92 1.48 15.90
CA GLY A 74 -13.86 2.42 15.51
C GLY A 74 -14.37 3.86 15.34
N PRO A 75 -13.47 4.82 15.04
CA PRO A 75 -13.85 6.23 14.89
C PRO A 75 -14.57 6.54 13.56
N LEU A 76 -14.45 5.64 12.58
CA LEU A 76 -15.15 5.69 11.29
C LEU A 76 -16.63 5.32 11.46
N ARG A 77 -17.48 5.85 10.58
CA ARG A 77 -18.92 5.57 10.57
C ARG A 77 -19.41 5.34 9.15
N GLU A 78 -20.52 4.62 9.05
CA GLU A 78 -21.21 4.39 7.79
C GLU A 78 -21.52 5.73 7.09
N GLY A 79 -21.21 5.82 5.80
CA GLY A 79 -21.45 7.03 5.00
C GLY A 79 -20.40 8.15 5.16
N ASP A 80 -19.32 7.94 5.92
CA ASP A 80 -18.19 8.86 5.93
C ASP A 80 -17.55 8.94 4.53
N ALA A 81 -17.35 10.14 3.99
CA ALA A 81 -16.59 10.30 2.76
C ALA A 81 -15.12 10.63 3.07
N ILE A 82 -14.16 9.87 2.52
CA ILE A 82 -12.74 10.14 2.74
C ILE A 82 -12.35 11.40 1.96
N VAL A 83 -11.74 12.36 2.63
CA VAL A 83 -11.25 13.62 2.04
C VAL A 83 -9.74 13.57 1.87
N ALA A 84 -9.01 13.07 2.88
CA ALA A 84 -7.56 13.00 2.86
C ALA A 84 -7.01 11.84 3.69
N VAL A 85 -5.81 11.40 3.34
CA VAL A 85 -5.02 10.39 4.07
C VAL A 85 -3.67 11.02 4.42
N ASP A 86 -3.39 11.12 5.71
CA ASP A 86 -2.21 11.80 6.29
C ASP A 86 -1.96 13.23 5.77
N GLY A 87 -3.03 13.93 5.41
CA GLY A 87 -2.96 15.30 4.88
C GLY A 87 -2.89 15.38 3.36
N HIS A 88 -2.77 14.26 2.65
CA HIS A 88 -2.88 14.22 1.19
C HIS A 88 -4.33 14.02 0.78
N LEU A 89 -4.89 14.94 -0.02
CA LEU A 89 -6.24 14.81 -0.57
C LEU A 89 -6.36 13.49 -1.32
N ILE A 90 -7.41 12.71 -1.04
CA ILE A 90 -7.56 11.36 -1.60
C ILE A 90 -7.73 11.39 -3.13
N THR A 91 -8.24 12.49 -3.68
CA THR A 91 -8.43 12.72 -5.12
C THR A 91 -7.14 13.10 -5.85
N THR A 92 -6.00 13.21 -5.16
CA THR A 92 -4.70 13.41 -5.80
C THR A 92 -3.96 12.08 -5.93
N ARG A 93 -2.99 12.04 -6.85
CA ARG A 93 -2.10 10.90 -7.04
C ARG A 93 -1.36 10.54 -5.75
N GLU A 94 -0.91 11.54 -4.98
CA GLU A 94 -0.24 11.36 -3.70
C GLU A 94 -1.18 10.74 -2.66
N GLY A 95 -2.44 11.18 -2.59
CA GLY A 95 -3.44 10.62 -1.70
C GLY A 95 -3.79 9.17 -2.04
N GLY A 96 -4.02 8.89 -3.32
CA GLY A 96 -4.24 7.52 -3.81
C GLY A 96 -3.04 6.60 -3.52
N ARG A 97 -1.82 7.07 -3.82
CA ARG A 97 -0.59 6.33 -3.47
C ARG A 97 -0.51 6.09 -1.97
N ARG A 98 -0.75 7.10 -1.14
CA ARG A 98 -0.68 6.96 0.31
C ARG A 98 -1.71 5.96 0.83
N TYR A 99 -2.94 6.01 0.34
CA TYR A 99 -4.00 5.05 0.67
C TYR A 99 -3.59 3.60 0.39
N THR A 100 -2.99 3.34 -0.77
CA THR A 100 -2.49 2.00 -1.14
C THR A 100 -1.20 1.60 -0.41
N ALA A 101 -0.48 2.57 0.15
CA ALA A 101 0.77 2.36 0.86
C ALA A 101 0.57 2.02 2.34
N ILE A 102 -0.67 2.02 2.84
CA ILE A 102 -0.94 1.73 4.26
C ILE A 102 -0.53 0.29 4.57
N ASP A 103 0.30 0.13 5.59
CA ASP A 103 0.75 -1.17 6.05
C ASP A 103 -0.07 -1.66 7.26
N PRO A 104 -0.24 -2.98 7.44
CA PRO A 104 -0.92 -3.51 8.61
C PRO A 104 -0.22 -3.09 9.91
N GLY A 105 -1.01 -2.66 10.90
CA GLY A 105 -0.53 -2.16 12.19
C GLY A 105 -0.22 -0.65 12.22
N GLU A 106 -0.15 -0.01 11.06
CA GLU A 106 0.15 1.42 10.92
C GLU A 106 -0.98 2.31 11.49
N GLN A 107 -0.63 3.46 12.08
CA GLN A 107 -1.60 4.48 12.44
C GLN A 107 -1.72 5.50 11.32
N VAL A 108 -2.93 5.68 10.81
CA VAL A 108 -3.23 6.55 9.67
C VAL A 108 -4.21 7.62 10.11
N ARG A 109 -3.94 8.86 9.74
CA ARG A 109 -4.84 9.99 9.97
C ARG A 109 -5.74 10.17 8.75
N LEU A 110 -7.03 9.93 8.91
CA LEU A 110 -8.03 10.13 7.88
C LEU A 110 -8.80 11.42 8.15
N SER A 111 -8.85 12.30 7.15
CA SER A 111 -9.84 13.37 7.13
C SER A 111 -11.08 12.84 6.44
N VAL A 112 -12.21 12.82 7.14
CA VAL A 112 -13.50 12.33 6.62
C VAL A 112 -14.54 13.44 6.66
N ARG A 113 -15.39 13.50 5.65
CA ARG A 113 -16.57 14.37 5.63
C ARG A 113 -17.76 13.59 6.16
N ARG A 114 -18.30 14.07 7.28
CA ARG A 114 -19.49 13.51 7.95
C ARG A 114 -20.51 14.61 8.13
N CYS A 115 -21.70 14.42 7.55
CA CYS A 115 -22.78 15.43 7.58
C CYS A 115 -22.29 16.83 7.11
N GLY A 116 -21.52 16.87 6.02
CA GLY A 116 -20.98 18.11 5.44
C GLY A 116 -19.77 18.72 6.17
N ARG A 117 -19.33 18.19 7.32
CA ARG A 117 -18.18 18.70 8.06
C ARG A 117 -16.98 17.77 7.96
N VAL A 118 -15.79 18.34 7.75
CA VAL A 118 -14.55 17.57 7.77
C VAL A 118 -14.15 17.29 9.22
N LYS A 119 -13.86 16.04 9.53
CA LYS A 119 -13.37 15.55 10.82
C LYS A 119 -12.08 14.78 10.60
N VAL A 120 -11.13 14.95 11.48
CA VAL A 120 -9.89 14.19 11.47
C VAL A 120 -10.01 13.05 12.48
N VAL A 121 -9.76 11.83 12.04
CA VAL A 121 -9.77 10.62 12.87
C VAL A 121 -8.48 9.85 12.66
N THR A 122 -7.97 9.23 13.73
CA THR A 122 -6.82 8.34 13.64
C THR A 122 -7.30 6.90 13.71
N VAL A 123 -6.92 6.10 12.71
CA VAL A 123 -7.28 4.68 12.61
C VAL A 123 -5.99 3.87 12.66
N ARG A 124 -5.97 2.81 13.48
CA ARG A 124 -4.92 1.81 13.40
C ARG A 124 -5.35 0.74 12.39
N ALA A 125 -4.58 0.56 11.33
CA ALA A 125 -4.81 -0.48 10.35
C ALA A 125 -4.68 -1.85 11.03
N GLY A 126 -5.77 -2.63 11.01
CA GLY A 126 -5.74 -4.04 11.30
C GLY A 126 -5.11 -4.84 10.16
N VAL A 127 -5.24 -6.16 10.24
CA VAL A 127 -4.82 -7.06 9.17
C VAL A 127 -6.02 -7.84 8.68
N ARG A 128 -6.23 -7.86 7.36
CA ARG A 128 -7.19 -8.75 6.73
C ARG A 128 -6.51 -9.63 5.70
N CYS A 129 -7.00 -10.86 5.61
CA CYS A 129 -6.65 -11.74 4.51
C CYS A 129 -7.54 -11.43 3.33
N MET A 130 -6.95 -10.86 2.29
CA MET A 130 -7.61 -10.74 1.01
C MET A 130 -7.25 -11.97 0.19
N ARG A 131 -8.23 -12.84 -0.07
CA ARG A 131 -8.10 -13.81 -1.15
C ARG A 131 -8.11 -13.02 -2.46
N MET A 132 -7.01 -13.10 -3.20
CA MET A 132 -7.03 -12.62 -4.57
C MET A 132 -7.98 -13.52 -5.36
N PRO A 133 -8.88 -12.98 -6.19
CA PRO A 133 -9.49 -13.80 -7.22
C PRO A 133 -8.35 -14.40 -8.05
N GLU A 134 -8.38 -15.71 -8.22
CA GLU A 134 -7.41 -16.41 -9.06
C GLU A 134 -7.64 -15.92 -10.50
N VAL A 135 -6.76 -15.04 -11.00
CA VAL A 135 -6.77 -14.68 -12.41
C VAL A 135 -6.24 -15.92 -13.14
N PRO A 136 -7.04 -16.60 -13.97
CA PRO A 136 -6.55 -17.73 -14.73
C PRO A 136 -5.34 -17.25 -15.53
N ALA A 137 -4.22 -17.98 -15.41
CA ALA A 137 -3.02 -17.65 -16.15
C ALA A 137 -3.39 -17.52 -17.65
N PRO A 138 -2.92 -16.48 -18.35
CA PRO A 138 -3.11 -16.41 -19.79
C PRO A 138 -2.60 -17.73 -20.41
N PRO A 139 -3.30 -18.29 -21.41
CA PRO A 139 -2.83 -19.51 -22.06
C PRO A 139 -1.38 -19.29 -22.51
N ALA A 140 -0.51 -20.27 -22.20
CA ALA A 140 0.88 -20.18 -22.58
C ALA A 140 0.96 -19.83 -24.09
N PRO A 141 1.84 -18.91 -24.50
CA PRO A 141 2.05 -18.66 -25.92
C PRO A 141 2.39 -19.99 -26.60
N PRO A 142 1.86 -20.27 -27.81
CA PRO A 142 2.16 -21.51 -28.49
C PRO A 142 3.68 -21.65 -28.61
N ALA A 143 4.19 -22.81 -28.20
CA ALA A 143 5.60 -23.16 -28.31
C ALA A 143 5.99 -23.15 -29.80
N GLY A 144 6.45 -22.00 -30.30
CA GLY A 144 6.67 -21.84 -31.75
C GLY A 144 7.02 -20.45 -32.24
N ALA A 145 6.79 -19.39 -31.46
CA ALA A 145 7.23 -18.04 -31.84
C ALA A 145 8.76 -17.90 -31.65
N ARG A 146 9.56 -18.52 -32.54
CA ARG A 146 10.95 -18.13 -32.74
C ARG A 146 10.96 -16.66 -33.15
N ARG A 147 11.70 -15.82 -32.41
CA ARG A 147 12.08 -14.48 -32.87
C ARG A 147 12.70 -14.62 -34.27
N PRO A 148 12.21 -13.90 -35.30
CA PRO A 148 12.94 -13.79 -36.56
C PRO A 148 14.35 -13.27 -36.28
N GLY A 149 15.34 -13.97 -36.83
CA GLY A 149 16.75 -13.74 -36.55
C GLY A 149 17.18 -12.30 -36.84
N SER A 150 18.01 -11.75 -35.95
CA SER A 150 18.77 -10.54 -36.25
C SER A 150 19.71 -10.84 -37.44
N PRO A 151 19.78 -9.97 -38.46
CA PRO A 151 20.79 -10.14 -39.51
C PRO A 151 22.20 -9.94 -38.93
N PRO A 152 23.22 -10.62 -39.48
CA PRO A 152 24.61 -10.37 -39.10
C PRO A 152 25.00 -8.93 -39.47
N ALA A 153 25.68 -8.25 -38.54
CA ALA A 153 26.22 -6.91 -38.75
C ALA A 153 27.34 -6.91 -39.81
N PRO A 154 27.54 -5.80 -40.55
CA PRO A 154 28.60 -5.66 -41.55
C PRO A 154 30.00 -5.54 -40.95
#